data_AF-A0A137P578-F1
#
_entry.id   AF-A0A137P578-F1
#
_cell.length_a   1.000
_cell.length_b   1.000
_cell.length_c   1.000
_cell.angle_alpha   90.00
_cell.angle_beta   90.00
_cell.angle_gamma   90.00
#
_symmetry.space_group_name_H-M   'P 1'
#
loop_
_entity.id
_entity.type
_entity.pdbx_description
1 polymer ?
#
loop_
_entity_poly.entity_id
_entity_poly.type
_entity_poly.pdbx_seq_one_letter_code
_entity_poly.pdbx_strand_id
1 'polypeptide(L)'
;MSYSLGLHLNYKNMSPVDRYNRKILLCLILRANRNLSGSICFTPNHLIELDKDHHILYDQKWQLPSPCSLMHFSNLLENQLYSLCLTQFFKFTDITGRTIWFPSFFKLEIATFNLIWQSKVNTLKDIFESTLKDFKTLKIKYEDFKTSIDSFEVQVKMQYHEAVIELYEVLKQKNKSLKPKEISCILSHCNNLYQVLTAPRNYSPYFQFFAHIVGLHYLNIYPKCSKSEKPKTKQRLKDLLLFMKDKLYSHYSLNYLILKTGYDALN
;
A
#
# COMPACT_ATOMS: atom_id res chain seq x y z
N MET A 1 -6.86 4.09 -23.32
CA MET A 1 -6.63 2.76 -23.93
C MET A 1 -7.56 1.66 -23.40
N SER A 2 -7.84 1.57 -22.10
CA SER A 2 -8.70 0.51 -21.53
C SER A 2 -10.11 0.44 -22.15
N TYR A 3 -10.69 1.61 -22.46
CA TYR A 3 -11.93 1.71 -23.24
C TYR A 3 -11.76 1.27 -24.68
N SER A 4 -10.64 1.64 -25.33
CA SER A 4 -10.30 1.21 -26.71
C SER A 4 -10.09 -0.29 -26.83
N LEU A 5 -9.58 -0.94 -25.78
CA LEU A 5 -9.49 -2.41 -25.66
C LEU A 5 -10.84 -3.06 -25.28
N GLY A 6 -11.88 -2.25 -25.14
CA GLY A 6 -13.23 -2.68 -24.80
C GLY A 6 -13.37 -3.24 -23.39
N LEU A 7 -12.40 -3.08 -22.46
CA LEU A 7 -12.38 -3.81 -21.18
C LEU A 7 -13.66 -3.64 -20.33
N HIS A 8 -14.36 -2.53 -20.53
CA HIS A 8 -15.63 -2.16 -19.91
C HIS A 8 -16.88 -2.83 -20.53
N LEU A 9 -16.78 -3.40 -21.73
CA LEU A 9 -17.90 -4.03 -22.45
C LEU A 9 -18.38 -5.29 -21.73
N ASN A 10 -19.68 -5.59 -21.84
CA ASN A 10 -20.29 -6.79 -21.26
C ASN A 10 -19.63 -8.07 -21.82
N TYR A 11 -19.08 -8.87 -20.92
CA TYR A 11 -18.33 -10.09 -21.21
C TYR A 11 -19.01 -11.36 -20.69
N LYS A 12 -20.32 -11.33 -20.42
CA LYS A 12 -21.07 -12.47 -19.84
C LYS A 12 -20.89 -13.78 -20.64
N ASN A 13 -20.71 -13.67 -21.95
CA ASN A 13 -20.55 -14.80 -22.88
C ASN A 13 -19.12 -15.34 -22.98
N MET A 14 -18.14 -14.72 -22.33
CA MET A 14 -16.76 -15.22 -22.30
C MET A 14 -16.60 -16.38 -21.32
N SER A 15 -15.54 -17.17 -21.51
CA SER A 15 -15.20 -18.25 -20.59
C SER A 15 -14.96 -17.71 -19.16
N PRO A 16 -15.20 -18.48 -18.10
CA PRO A 16 -14.95 -18.03 -16.73
C PRO A 16 -13.55 -17.45 -16.50
N VAL A 17 -12.52 -18.04 -17.10
CA VAL A 17 -11.13 -17.57 -16.99
C VAL A 17 -10.92 -16.23 -17.71
N ASP A 18 -11.50 -16.05 -18.89
CA ASP A 18 -11.39 -14.77 -19.62
C ASP A 18 -12.12 -13.64 -18.90
N ARG A 19 -13.28 -13.94 -18.30
CA ARG A 19 -14.02 -12.99 -17.46
C ARG A 19 -13.19 -12.57 -16.24
N TYR A 20 -12.54 -13.54 -15.57
CA TYR A 20 -11.64 -13.27 -14.47
C TYR A 20 -10.45 -12.40 -14.92
N ASN A 21 -9.73 -12.81 -15.98
CA ASN A 21 -8.55 -12.11 -16.52
C ASN A 21 -8.87 -10.67 -16.94
N ARG A 22 -10.02 -10.45 -17.58
CA ARG A 22 -10.46 -9.12 -17.97
C ARG A 22 -10.75 -8.25 -16.75
N LYS A 23 -11.39 -8.82 -15.73
CA LYS A 23 -11.77 -8.11 -14.50
C LYS A 23 -10.55 -7.75 -13.66
N ILE A 24 -9.61 -8.68 -13.47
CA ILE A 24 -8.37 -8.39 -12.75
C ILE A 24 -7.55 -7.31 -13.46
N LEU A 25 -7.45 -7.35 -14.80
CA LEU A 25 -6.77 -6.33 -15.59
C LEU A 25 -7.43 -4.95 -15.42
N LEU A 26 -8.76 -4.89 -15.48
CA LEU A 26 -9.51 -3.65 -15.25
C LEU A 26 -9.28 -3.10 -13.83
N CYS A 27 -9.26 -3.96 -12.80
CA CYS A 27 -8.94 -3.58 -11.43
C CYS A 27 -7.51 -3.01 -11.29
N LEU A 28 -6.52 -3.64 -11.92
CA LEU A 28 -5.13 -3.17 -11.91
C LEU A 28 -4.98 -1.81 -12.59
N ILE A 29 -5.63 -1.61 -13.75
CA ILE A 29 -5.68 -0.33 -14.47
C ILE A 29 -6.33 0.74 -13.60
N LEU A 30 -7.45 0.43 -12.96
CA LEU A 30 -8.14 1.37 -12.07
C LEU A 30 -7.27 1.78 -10.89
N ARG A 31 -6.57 0.82 -10.28
CA ARG A 31 -5.61 1.09 -9.20
C ARG A 31 -4.48 1.99 -9.67
N ALA A 32 -3.87 1.68 -10.82
CA ALA A 32 -2.83 2.51 -11.41
C ALA A 32 -3.34 3.93 -11.69
N ASN A 33 -4.52 4.07 -12.28
CA ASN A 33 -5.11 5.37 -12.60
C ASN A 33 -5.37 6.21 -11.33
N ARG A 34 -5.92 5.59 -10.28
CA ARG A 34 -6.16 6.25 -8.99
C ARG A 34 -4.85 6.70 -8.34
N ASN A 35 -3.84 5.83 -8.31
CA ASN A 35 -2.55 6.12 -7.71
C ASN A 35 -1.79 7.22 -8.47
N LEU A 36 -1.84 7.22 -9.81
CA LEU A 36 -1.19 8.24 -10.63
C LEU A 36 -1.91 9.60 -10.57
N SER A 37 -3.24 9.58 -10.43
CA SER A 37 -4.02 10.82 -10.36
C SER A 37 -4.00 11.46 -8.97
N GLY A 38 -3.63 10.69 -7.94
CA GLY A 38 -3.65 11.07 -6.53
C GLY A 38 -5.05 11.48 -6.05
N SER A 39 -5.15 11.86 -4.78
CA SER A 39 -6.44 12.27 -4.16
C SER A 39 -7.03 13.55 -4.77
N ILE A 40 -6.22 14.32 -5.50
CA ILE A 40 -6.65 15.56 -6.18
C ILE A 40 -7.35 15.24 -7.51
N CYS A 41 -7.16 14.03 -8.07
CA CYS A 41 -7.79 13.58 -9.31
C CYS A 41 -7.55 14.56 -10.47
N PHE A 42 -6.28 14.87 -10.77
CA PHE A 42 -5.92 15.80 -11.86
C PHE A 42 -6.26 15.29 -13.26
N THR A 43 -6.58 14.00 -13.40
CA THR A 43 -7.08 13.44 -14.65
C THR A 43 -8.55 13.04 -14.49
N PRO A 44 -9.39 13.20 -15.52
CA PRO A 44 -10.76 12.75 -15.45
C PRO A 44 -10.79 11.21 -15.34
N ASN A 45 -11.39 10.69 -14.28
CA ASN A 45 -11.62 9.25 -14.19
C ASN A 45 -12.82 8.86 -15.06
N HIS A 46 -12.55 8.52 -16.32
CA HIS A 46 -13.57 8.06 -17.27
C HIS A 46 -13.99 6.60 -17.08
N LEU A 47 -13.38 5.86 -16.14
CA LEU A 47 -13.74 4.47 -15.85
C LEU A 47 -14.97 4.43 -14.95
N ILE A 48 -16.13 4.30 -15.58
CA ILE A 48 -17.43 4.16 -14.93
C ILE A 48 -17.60 2.70 -14.47
N GLU A 49 -17.94 2.57 -13.19
CA GLU A 49 -18.44 1.39 -12.46
C GLU A 49 -17.83 0.02 -12.79
N LEU A 50 -16.94 -0.45 -11.90
CA LEU A 50 -16.82 -1.89 -11.69
C LEU A 50 -18.11 -2.39 -11.05
N ASP A 51 -18.73 -3.39 -11.68
CA ASP A 51 -19.88 -4.14 -11.13
C ASP A 51 -19.65 -4.47 -9.65
N LYS A 52 -20.66 -4.25 -8.79
CA LYS A 52 -20.53 -4.40 -7.33
C LYS A 52 -20.03 -5.79 -6.91
N ASP A 53 -20.31 -6.81 -7.71
CA ASP A 53 -20.00 -8.20 -7.40
C ASP A 53 -18.54 -8.58 -7.68
N HIS A 54 -17.64 -8.25 -6.76
CA HIS A 54 -16.20 -8.54 -6.86
C HIS A 54 -15.81 -9.91 -6.33
N HIS A 55 -16.76 -10.72 -5.86
CA HIS A 55 -16.47 -11.95 -5.12
C HIS A 55 -15.63 -12.94 -5.92
N ILE A 56 -15.80 -12.98 -7.25
CA ILE A 56 -15.01 -13.84 -8.14
C ILE A 56 -13.51 -13.52 -8.13
N LEU A 57 -13.11 -12.28 -7.85
CA LEU A 57 -11.70 -11.88 -7.81
C LEU A 57 -10.95 -12.44 -6.60
N TYR A 58 -11.71 -12.84 -5.57
CA TYR A 58 -11.18 -13.36 -4.32
C TYR A 58 -11.31 -14.88 -4.21
N ASP A 59 -11.73 -15.55 -5.28
CA ASP A 59 -11.72 -17.01 -5.33
C ASP A 59 -10.28 -17.50 -5.55
N GLN A 60 -9.80 -18.31 -4.62
CA GLN A 60 -8.44 -18.82 -4.55
C GLN A 60 -8.06 -19.67 -5.76
N LYS A 61 -9.04 -20.32 -6.41
CA LYS A 61 -8.75 -21.16 -7.57
C LYS A 61 -8.10 -20.38 -8.72
N TRP A 62 -8.40 -19.09 -8.83
CA TRP A 62 -7.82 -18.22 -9.85
C TRP A 62 -6.39 -17.76 -9.55
N GLN A 63 -5.95 -17.91 -8.30
CA GLN A 63 -4.60 -17.56 -7.84
C GLN A 63 -3.70 -18.79 -7.69
N LEU A 64 -4.19 -20.00 -8.01
CA LEU A 64 -3.42 -21.22 -7.93
C LEU A 64 -2.36 -21.26 -9.05
N PRO A 65 -1.06 -21.38 -8.73
CA PRO A 65 -0.02 -21.42 -9.76
C PRO A 65 -0.16 -22.63 -10.69
N SER A 66 -0.24 -22.38 -11.99
CA SER A 66 -0.22 -23.45 -13.00
C SER A 66 1.19 -24.00 -13.18
N PRO A 67 1.37 -25.25 -13.65
CA PRO A 67 2.70 -25.83 -13.91
C PRO A 67 3.57 -25.02 -14.90
N CYS A 68 2.95 -24.19 -15.74
CA CYS A 68 3.64 -23.32 -16.68
C CYS A 68 3.99 -21.93 -16.09
N SER A 69 3.65 -21.67 -14.83
CA SER A 69 3.90 -20.40 -14.16
C SER A 69 5.30 -20.35 -13.54
N LEU A 70 5.95 -19.18 -13.61
CA LEU A 70 7.20 -18.92 -12.87
C LEU A 70 7.04 -19.04 -11.35
N MET A 71 5.80 -18.93 -10.85
CA MET A 71 5.47 -19.04 -9.43
C MET A 71 4.97 -20.43 -9.04
N HIS A 72 5.23 -21.46 -9.87
CA HIS A 72 4.84 -22.83 -9.56
C HIS A 72 5.86 -23.51 -8.66
N PHE A 73 5.37 -24.03 -7.53
CA PHE A 73 6.16 -24.83 -6.61
C PHE A 73 5.96 -26.31 -6.89
N SER A 74 7.01 -27.13 -6.74
CA SER A 74 6.87 -28.59 -6.87
C SER A 74 5.96 -29.18 -5.78
N ASN A 75 5.83 -28.49 -4.65
CA ASN A 75 4.94 -28.89 -3.55
C ASN A 75 3.52 -28.34 -3.76
N LEU A 76 2.53 -29.24 -3.87
CA LEU A 76 1.13 -28.87 -4.03
C LEU A 76 0.59 -28.04 -2.86
N LEU A 77 1.01 -28.35 -1.63
CA LEU A 77 0.59 -27.62 -0.43
C LEU A 77 1.11 -26.18 -0.44
N GLU A 78 2.33 -25.99 -0.95
CA GLU A 78 2.93 -24.67 -1.10
C GLU A 78 2.20 -23.83 -2.16
N ASN A 79 1.83 -24.43 -3.29
CA ASN A 79 0.97 -23.77 -4.29
C ASN A 79 -0.38 -23.33 -3.71
N GLN A 80 -1.02 -24.20 -2.91
CA GLN A 80 -2.29 -23.89 -2.25
C GLN A 80 -2.13 -22.75 -1.24
N LEU A 81 -1.08 -22.80 -0.42
CA LEU A 81 -0.79 -21.76 0.56
C LEU A 81 -0.46 -20.42 -0.10
N TYR A 82 0.35 -20.44 -1.16
CA TYR A 82 0.64 -19.25 -1.96
C TYR A 82 -0.64 -18.60 -2.47
N SER A 83 -1.55 -19.40 -3.04
CA SER A 83 -2.86 -18.92 -3.49
C SER A 83 -3.69 -18.32 -2.35
N LEU A 84 -3.74 -18.98 -1.19
CA LEU A 84 -4.43 -18.46 0.00
C LEU A 84 -3.88 -17.08 0.42
N CYS A 85 -2.57 -16.97 0.56
CA CYS A 85 -1.91 -15.73 0.97
C CYS A 85 -2.07 -14.62 -0.08
N LEU A 86 -1.92 -14.94 -1.36
CA LEU A 86 -2.06 -13.98 -2.45
C LEU A 86 -3.49 -13.47 -2.56
N THR A 87 -4.51 -14.33 -2.42
CA THR A 87 -5.91 -13.91 -2.38
C THR A 87 -6.17 -12.94 -1.23
N GLN A 88 -5.67 -13.24 -0.03
CA GLN A 88 -5.86 -12.37 1.13
C GLN A 88 -5.14 -11.03 0.97
N PHE A 89 -3.90 -11.07 0.49
CA PHE A 89 -3.15 -9.86 0.16
C PHE A 89 -3.88 -9.03 -0.91
N PHE A 90 -4.31 -9.65 -2.01
CA PHE A 90 -5.00 -8.95 -3.10
C PHE A 90 -6.28 -8.27 -2.60
N LYS A 91 -7.11 -8.99 -1.82
CA LYS A 91 -8.29 -8.45 -1.17
C LYS A 91 -7.96 -7.25 -0.26
N PHE A 92 -6.93 -7.39 0.58
CA PHE A 92 -6.45 -6.28 1.40
C PHE A 92 -6.06 -5.07 0.54
N THR A 93 -5.33 -5.28 -0.54
CA THR A 93 -4.85 -4.20 -1.40
C THR A 93 -5.99 -3.48 -2.15
N ASP A 94 -6.99 -4.22 -2.64
CA ASP A 94 -8.12 -3.64 -3.37
C ASP A 94 -9.02 -2.83 -2.44
N ILE A 95 -9.37 -3.38 -1.27
CA ILE A 95 -10.19 -2.66 -0.30
C ILE A 95 -9.44 -1.43 0.22
N THR A 96 -8.16 -1.55 0.57
CA THR A 96 -7.31 -0.43 0.99
C THR A 96 -7.30 0.67 -0.08
N GLY A 97 -7.03 0.31 -1.34
CA GLY A 97 -7.00 1.24 -2.46
C GLY A 97 -8.33 1.99 -2.69
N ARG A 98 -9.47 1.32 -2.45
CA ARG A 98 -10.79 1.98 -2.49
C ARG A 98 -11.03 2.89 -1.30
N THR A 99 -10.54 2.50 -0.12
CA THR A 99 -10.74 3.26 1.13
C THR A 99 -9.92 4.55 1.11
N ILE A 100 -8.67 4.53 0.65
CA ILE A 100 -7.85 5.74 0.52
C ILE A 100 -8.35 6.69 -0.58
N TRP A 101 -9.00 6.14 -1.61
CA TRP A 101 -9.56 6.94 -2.69
C TRP A 101 -10.63 7.89 -2.16
N PHE A 102 -10.32 9.18 -2.20
CA PHE A 102 -11.17 10.25 -1.67
C PHE A 102 -11.30 11.40 -2.68
N PRO A 103 -11.94 11.15 -3.84
CA PRO A 103 -12.01 12.14 -4.91
C PRO A 103 -12.83 13.36 -4.49
N SER A 104 -12.46 14.53 -5.00
CA SER A 104 -13.21 15.79 -4.78
C SER A 104 -13.43 16.16 -3.31
N PHE A 105 -12.58 15.69 -2.38
CA PHE A 105 -12.70 15.97 -0.94
C PHE A 105 -12.67 17.48 -0.61
N PHE A 106 -12.12 18.31 -1.50
CA PHE A 106 -12.16 19.76 -1.38
C PHE A 106 -13.58 20.34 -1.39
N LYS A 107 -14.54 19.69 -2.05
CA LYS A 107 -15.95 20.14 -2.13
C LYS A 107 -16.74 19.92 -0.84
N LEU A 108 -16.25 19.08 0.06
CA LEU A 108 -16.92 18.77 1.32
C LEU A 108 -16.72 19.88 2.35
N GLU A 109 -17.70 20.12 3.21
CA GLU A 109 -17.48 20.93 4.41
C GLU A 109 -16.46 20.27 5.35
N ILE A 110 -15.72 21.07 6.13
CA ILE A 110 -14.62 20.58 6.97
C ILE A 110 -15.11 19.54 7.99
N ALA A 111 -16.26 19.77 8.63
CA ALA A 111 -16.81 18.85 9.62
C ALA A 111 -17.13 17.48 8.98
N THR A 112 -17.86 17.50 7.86
CA THR A 112 -18.22 16.32 7.06
C THR A 112 -16.99 15.57 6.55
N PHE A 113 -16.00 16.31 6.06
CA PHE A 113 -14.73 15.73 5.63
C PHE A 113 -14.03 14.99 6.77
N ASN A 114 -13.89 15.62 7.94
CA ASN A 114 -13.19 15.02 9.08
C ASN A 114 -13.88 13.75 9.57
N LEU A 115 -15.22 13.71 9.55
CA LEU A 115 -15.99 12.51 9.88
C LEU A 115 -15.72 11.36 8.90
N ILE A 116 -15.76 11.64 7.59
CA ILE A 116 -15.49 10.63 6.56
C ILE A 116 -14.03 10.16 6.64
N TRP A 117 -13.09 11.09 6.82
CA TRP A 117 -11.67 10.79 6.96
C TRP A 117 -11.43 9.85 8.16
N GLN A 118 -12.01 10.15 9.33
CA GLN A 118 -11.88 9.31 10.52
C GLN A 118 -12.48 7.92 10.29
N SER A 119 -13.64 7.84 9.63
CA SER A 119 -14.26 6.57 9.25
C SER A 119 -13.36 5.73 8.34
N LYS A 120 -12.73 6.36 7.34
CA LYS A 120 -11.77 5.69 6.45
C LYS A 120 -10.54 5.17 7.21
N VAL A 121 -9.96 5.95 8.13
CA VAL A 121 -8.83 5.51 8.97
C VAL A 121 -9.21 4.30 9.84
N ASN A 122 -10.39 4.34 10.48
CA ASN A 122 -10.89 3.21 11.27
C ASN A 122 -11.09 1.96 10.40
N THR A 123 -11.70 2.13 9.22
CA THR A 123 -11.91 1.05 8.26
C THR A 123 -10.60 0.39 7.85
N LEU A 124 -9.55 1.18 7.55
CA LEU A 124 -8.23 0.64 7.23
C LEU A 124 -7.65 -0.18 8.39
N LYS A 125 -7.81 0.30 9.63
CA LYS A 125 -7.35 -0.41 10.82
C LYS A 125 -8.06 -1.76 10.97
N ASP A 126 -9.38 -1.78 10.85
CA ASP A 126 -10.18 -3.01 11.00
C ASP A 126 -9.80 -4.06 9.95
N ILE A 127 -9.62 -3.64 8.69
CA ILE A 127 -9.19 -4.52 7.60
C ILE A 127 -7.78 -5.05 7.84
N PHE A 128 -6.86 -4.21 8.31
CA PHE A 128 -5.50 -4.58 8.63
C PHE A 128 -5.43 -5.62 9.76
N GLU A 129 -6.11 -5.37 10.88
CA GLU A 129 -6.13 -6.28 12.02
C GLU A 129 -6.78 -7.63 11.66
N SER A 130 -7.87 -7.61 10.89
CA SER A 130 -8.51 -8.80 10.37
C SER A 130 -7.57 -9.62 9.47
N THR A 131 -6.86 -8.96 8.55
CA THR A 131 -5.91 -9.62 7.64
C THR A 131 -4.72 -10.22 8.39
N LEU A 132 -4.19 -9.53 9.41
CA LEU A 132 -3.12 -10.08 10.26
C LEU A 132 -3.60 -11.29 11.06
N LYS A 133 -4.84 -11.30 11.53
CA LYS A 133 -5.44 -12.45 12.21
C LYS A 133 -5.56 -13.65 11.28
N ASP A 134 -5.92 -13.44 10.02
CA ASP A 134 -5.96 -14.49 9.00
C ASP A 134 -4.56 -15.09 8.77
N PHE A 135 -3.52 -14.26 8.62
CA PHE A 135 -2.15 -14.77 8.49
C PHE A 135 -1.65 -15.50 9.74
N LYS A 136 -1.99 -15.01 10.93
CA LYS A 136 -1.68 -15.71 12.19
C LYS A 136 -2.32 -17.10 12.22
N THR A 137 -3.56 -17.22 11.75
CA THR A 137 -4.28 -18.50 11.67
C THR A 137 -3.60 -19.43 10.65
N LEU A 138 -3.21 -18.91 9.49
CA LEU A 138 -2.49 -19.68 8.48
C LEU A 138 -1.12 -20.17 9.00
N LYS A 139 -0.39 -19.36 9.76
CA LYS A 139 0.91 -19.76 10.36
C LYS A 139 0.79 -20.86 11.41
N ILE A 140 -0.33 -20.93 12.11
CA ILE A 140 -0.63 -22.02 13.03
C ILE A 140 -0.93 -23.30 12.24
N LYS A 141 -1.70 -23.18 11.16
CA LYS A 141 -2.10 -24.33 10.32
C LYS A 141 -0.95 -24.89 9.46
N TYR A 142 -0.07 -24.02 8.97
CA TYR A 142 1.01 -24.36 8.03
C TYR A 142 2.36 -23.95 8.64
N GLU A 143 2.74 -24.61 9.73
CA GLU A 143 3.91 -24.26 10.54
C GLU A 143 5.22 -24.26 9.73
N ASP A 144 5.39 -25.24 8.84
CA ASP A 144 6.59 -25.37 8.01
C ASP A 144 6.75 -24.24 6.99
N PHE A 145 5.68 -23.49 6.71
CA PHE A 145 5.65 -22.43 5.71
C PHE A 145 5.53 -21.02 6.32
N LYS A 146 5.81 -20.86 7.61
CA LYS A 146 5.74 -19.55 8.30
C LYS A 146 6.47 -18.43 7.55
N THR A 147 7.69 -18.70 7.08
CA THR A 147 8.51 -17.73 6.33
C THR A 147 7.83 -17.27 5.03
N SER A 148 7.16 -18.17 4.31
CA SER A 148 6.42 -17.83 3.09
C SER A 148 5.24 -16.91 3.43
N ILE A 149 4.50 -17.20 4.52
CA ILE A 149 3.39 -16.36 4.98
C ILE A 149 3.89 -15.00 5.49
N ASP A 150 5.03 -14.96 6.19
CA ASP A 150 5.66 -13.73 6.67
C ASP A 150 5.92 -12.73 5.55
N SER A 151 6.29 -13.21 4.36
CA SER A 151 6.53 -12.34 3.21
C SER A 151 5.28 -11.55 2.77
N PHE A 152 4.09 -12.15 2.86
CA PHE A 152 2.82 -11.49 2.57
C PHE A 152 2.39 -10.60 3.73
N GLU A 153 2.60 -11.04 4.97
CA GLU A 153 2.32 -10.23 6.15
C GLU A 153 3.11 -8.93 6.17
N VAL A 154 4.40 -8.99 5.81
CA VAL A 154 5.28 -7.82 5.65
C VAL A 154 4.70 -6.86 4.60
N GLN A 155 4.25 -7.37 3.45
CA GLN A 155 3.63 -6.54 2.41
C GLN A 155 2.33 -5.87 2.87
N VAL A 156 1.49 -6.57 3.63
CA VAL A 156 0.28 -5.97 4.22
C VAL A 156 0.63 -4.87 5.22
N LYS A 157 1.61 -5.10 6.11
CA LYS A 157 2.08 -4.08 7.06
C LYS A 157 2.61 -2.84 6.34
N MET A 158 3.42 -3.02 5.30
CA MET A 158 3.95 -1.90 4.52
C MET A 158 2.83 -1.06 3.90
N GLN A 159 1.89 -1.71 3.21
CA GLN A 159 0.76 -1.03 2.57
C GLN A 159 -0.18 -0.37 3.58
N TYR A 160 -0.42 -0.97 4.74
CA TYR A 160 -1.24 -0.35 5.78
C TYR A 160 -0.64 0.98 6.25
N HIS A 161 0.64 0.98 6.62
CA HIS A 161 1.26 2.21 7.13
C HIS A 161 1.35 3.29 6.04
N GLU A 162 1.66 2.91 4.80
CA GLU A 162 1.66 3.83 3.66
C GLU A 162 0.27 4.43 3.39
N ALA A 163 -0.79 3.61 3.35
CA ALA A 163 -2.16 4.06 3.14
C ALA A 163 -2.64 5.05 4.23
N VAL A 164 -2.26 4.81 5.49
CA VAL A 164 -2.58 5.74 6.58
C VAL A 164 -1.83 7.06 6.43
N ILE A 165 -0.54 7.01 6.08
CA ILE A 165 0.26 8.21 5.81
C ILE A 165 -0.35 9.02 4.66
N GLU A 166 -0.80 8.37 3.58
CA GLU A 166 -1.47 9.03 2.46
C GLU A 166 -2.76 9.75 2.92
N LEU A 167 -3.62 9.08 3.71
CA LEU A 167 -4.81 9.72 4.27
C LEU A 167 -4.46 10.97 5.10
N TYR A 168 -3.36 10.96 5.85
CA TYR A 168 -2.92 12.15 6.58
C TYR A 168 -2.45 13.29 5.66
N GLU A 169 -1.88 13.01 4.49
CA GLU A 169 -1.62 14.07 3.50
C GLU A 169 -2.92 14.64 2.93
N VAL A 170 -3.95 13.82 2.71
CA VAL A 170 -5.29 14.30 2.33
C VAL A 170 -5.87 15.23 3.41
N LEU A 171 -5.75 14.84 4.69
CA LEU A 171 -6.15 15.67 5.83
C LEU A 171 -5.41 17.00 5.84
N LYS A 172 -4.09 16.97 5.65
CA LYS A 172 -3.24 18.16 5.58
C LYS A 172 -3.63 19.08 4.42
N GLN A 173 -3.94 18.53 3.25
CA GLN A 173 -4.40 19.31 2.10
C GLN A 173 -5.73 19.99 2.38
N LYS A 174 -6.67 19.29 3.04
CA LYS A 174 -7.97 19.87 3.38
C LYS A 174 -7.87 20.95 4.46
N ASN A 175 -7.14 20.68 5.54
CA ASN A 175 -7.05 21.54 6.71
C ASN A 175 -5.90 22.57 6.62
N LYS A 176 -5.12 22.54 5.52
CA LYS A 176 -3.90 23.34 5.25
C LYS A 176 -2.73 23.10 6.22
N SER A 177 -3.00 22.55 7.40
CA SER A 177 -2.04 22.26 8.44
C SER A 177 -2.48 21.01 9.23
N LEU A 178 -1.53 20.42 9.95
CA LEU A 178 -1.77 19.28 10.82
C LEU A 178 -1.61 19.71 12.28
N LYS A 179 -2.45 19.17 13.14
CA LYS A 179 -2.34 19.31 14.60
C LYS A 179 -1.12 18.53 15.11
N PRO A 180 -0.56 18.89 16.27
CA PRO A 180 0.56 18.16 16.86
C PRO A 180 0.30 16.65 17.02
N LYS A 181 -0.91 16.26 17.46
CA LYS A 181 -1.31 14.86 17.56
C LYS A 181 -1.26 14.12 16.21
N GLU A 182 -1.66 14.79 15.13
CA GLU A 182 -1.67 14.23 13.77
C GLU A 182 -0.23 14.08 13.25
N ILE A 183 0.65 15.04 13.54
CA ILE A 183 2.09 14.96 13.26
C ILE A 183 2.72 13.75 13.95
N SER A 184 2.47 13.58 15.26
CA SER A 184 2.99 12.44 16.01
C SER A 184 2.43 11.10 15.49
N CYS A 185 1.17 11.08 15.03
CA CYS A 185 0.60 9.91 14.36
C CYS A 185 1.36 9.56 13.08
N ILE A 186 1.61 10.53 12.18
CA ILE A 186 2.37 10.24 10.95
C ILE A 186 3.78 9.75 11.27
N LEU A 187 4.47 10.37 12.24
CA LEU A 187 5.80 9.91 12.67
C LEU A 187 5.76 8.48 13.19
N SER A 188 4.71 8.11 13.95
CA SER A 188 4.50 6.73 14.41
C SER A 188 4.36 5.76 13.23
N HIS A 189 3.52 6.09 12.24
CA HIS A 189 3.38 5.26 11.04
C HIS A 189 4.67 5.20 10.19
N CYS A 190 5.43 6.29 10.08
CA CYS A 190 6.74 6.29 9.41
C CYS A 190 7.73 5.39 10.14
N ASN A 191 7.78 5.44 11.47
CA ASN A 191 8.65 4.59 12.28
C ASN A 191 8.28 3.11 12.16
N ASN A 192 6.98 2.79 12.20
CA ASN A 192 6.51 1.41 12.03
C ASN A 192 6.81 0.90 10.62
N LEU A 193 6.59 1.73 9.60
CA LEU A 193 6.94 1.37 8.22
C LEU A 193 8.45 1.15 8.07
N TYR A 194 9.28 2.03 8.63
CA TYR A 194 10.73 1.84 8.68
C TYR A 194 11.11 0.49 9.32
N GLN A 195 10.55 0.16 10.49
CA GLN A 195 10.82 -1.10 11.17
C GLN A 195 10.45 -2.31 10.30
N VAL A 196 9.27 -2.27 9.66
CA VAL A 196 8.80 -3.32 8.76
C VAL A 196 9.72 -3.46 7.53
N LEU A 197 10.27 -2.36 7.02
CA LEU A 197 11.20 -2.38 5.88
C LEU A 197 12.55 -3.00 6.24
N THR A 198 13.05 -2.74 7.44
CA THR A 198 14.38 -3.17 7.87
C THR A 198 14.42 -4.56 8.53
N ALA A 199 13.26 -5.13 8.88
CA ALA A 199 13.19 -6.43 9.57
C ALA A 199 13.46 -7.66 8.67
N PRO A 200 12.99 -7.72 7.41
CA PRO A 200 13.20 -8.88 6.55
C PRO A 200 14.66 -9.04 6.13
N ARG A 201 15.12 -10.30 6.05
CA ARG A 201 16.45 -10.63 5.51
C ARG A 201 16.49 -10.60 3.98
N ASN A 202 15.38 -10.94 3.34
CA ASN A 202 15.27 -11.02 1.89
C ASN A 202 14.64 -9.74 1.37
N TYR A 203 15.42 -8.97 0.60
CA TYR A 203 15.01 -7.69 0.07
C TYR A 203 14.32 -7.85 -1.28
N SER A 204 13.13 -7.23 -1.40
CA SER A 204 12.48 -7.03 -2.68
C SER A 204 12.78 -5.62 -3.19
N PRO A 205 13.08 -5.42 -4.48
CA PRO A 205 13.20 -4.08 -5.08
C PRO A 205 11.99 -3.19 -4.81
N TYR A 206 10.81 -3.78 -4.56
CA TYR A 206 9.61 -3.04 -4.20
C TYR A 206 9.73 -2.27 -2.87
N PHE A 207 10.59 -2.70 -1.94
CA PHE A 207 10.78 -2.03 -0.64
C PHE A 207 11.36 -0.62 -0.80
N GLN A 208 12.08 -0.40 -1.90
CA GLN A 208 12.64 0.88 -2.25
C GLN A 208 11.56 1.97 -2.33
N PHE A 209 10.39 1.67 -2.89
CA PHE A 209 9.29 2.63 -2.98
C PHE A 209 8.90 3.16 -1.59
N PHE A 210 8.69 2.27 -0.63
CA PHE A 210 8.32 2.65 0.75
C PHE A 210 9.44 3.35 1.50
N ALA A 211 10.70 2.95 1.28
CA ALA A 211 11.85 3.65 1.86
C ALA A 211 11.87 5.13 1.44
N HIS A 212 11.58 5.41 0.16
CA HIS A 212 11.46 6.78 -0.33
C HIS A 212 10.29 7.54 0.29
N ILE A 213 9.12 6.90 0.41
CA ILE A 213 7.96 7.49 1.09
C ILE A 213 8.33 7.91 2.51
N VAL A 214 8.87 6.99 3.32
CA VAL A 214 9.26 7.27 4.70
C VAL A 214 10.24 8.44 4.78
N GLY A 215 11.27 8.44 3.93
CA GLY A 215 12.27 9.49 3.89
C GLY A 215 11.68 10.86 3.57
N LEU A 216 10.80 10.94 2.56
CA LEU A 216 10.15 12.18 2.16
C LEU A 216 9.22 12.71 3.25
N HIS A 217 8.48 11.83 3.93
CA HIS A 217 7.64 12.24 5.05
C HIS A 217 8.45 12.72 6.25
N TYR A 218 9.56 12.07 6.60
CA TYR A 218 10.44 12.57 7.65
C TYR A 218 10.95 13.97 7.33
N LEU A 219 11.41 14.24 6.11
CA LEU A 219 11.84 15.57 5.68
C LEU A 219 10.71 16.61 5.75
N ASN A 220 9.54 16.28 5.21
CA ASN A 220 8.38 17.18 5.14
C ASN A 220 7.82 17.55 6.53
N ILE A 221 7.91 16.62 7.48
CA ILE A 221 7.37 16.80 8.84
C ILE A 221 8.42 17.37 9.80
N TYR A 222 9.71 17.14 9.58
CA TYR A 222 10.79 17.58 10.47
C TYR A 222 10.68 19.05 10.93
N PRO A 223 10.38 20.04 10.07
CA PRO A 223 10.25 21.44 10.51
C PRO A 223 9.12 21.65 11.53
N LYS A 224 8.09 20.79 11.50
CA LYS A 224 6.86 20.85 12.31
C LYS A 224 6.93 19.98 13.57
N CYS A 225 7.96 19.14 13.69
CA CYS A 225 8.20 18.33 14.87
C CYS A 225 8.42 19.21 16.12
N SER A 226 7.99 18.71 17.27
CA SER A 226 8.38 19.28 18.56
C SER A 226 9.90 19.16 18.79
N LYS A 227 10.42 19.92 19.77
CA LYS A 227 11.85 19.88 20.15
C LYS A 227 12.32 18.47 20.54
N SER A 228 11.44 17.65 21.12
CA SER A 228 11.76 16.27 21.52
C SER A 228 11.68 15.27 20.36
N GLU A 229 10.86 15.53 19.35
CA GLU A 229 10.73 14.68 18.16
C GLU A 229 11.84 14.92 17.13
N LYS A 230 12.30 16.17 16.96
CA LYS A 230 13.31 16.55 15.96
C LYS A 230 14.56 15.65 15.97
N PRO A 231 15.26 15.43 17.11
CA PRO A 231 16.46 14.59 17.14
C PRO A 231 16.16 13.15 16.71
N LYS A 232 15.02 12.59 17.15
CA LYS A 232 14.60 11.22 16.80
C LYS A 232 14.30 11.10 15.31
N THR A 233 13.58 12.05 14.74
CA THR A 233 13.24 12.08 13.32
C THR A 233 14.50 12.23 12.45
N LYS A 234 15.43 13.13 12.83
CA LYS A 234 16.71 13.30 12.12
C LYS A 234 17.55 12.03 12.17
N GLN A 235 17.64 11.38 13.34
CA GLN A 235 18.37 10.11 13.46
C GLN A 235 17.72 9.01 12.61
N ARG A 236 16.39 8.88 12.62
CA ARG A 236 15.69 7.89 11.79
C ARG A 236 15.89 8.10 10.30
N LEU A 237 15.90 9.35 9.84
CA LEU A 237 16.22 9.67 8.46
C LEU A 237 17.67 9.30 8.09
N LYS A 238 18.63 9.53 9.01
CA LYS A 238 20.01 9.08 8.84
C LYS A 238 20.11 7.55 8.74
N ASP A 239 19.45 6.83 9.65
CA ASP A 239 19.44 5.36 9.66
C ASP A 239 18.85 4.81 8.34
N LEU A 240 17.75 5.41 7.88
CA LEU A 240 17.13 5.06 6.60
C LEU A 240 18.08 5.31 5.43
N LEU A 241 18.77 6.44 5.36
CA LEU A 241 19.74 6.72 4.30
C LEU A 241 20.90 5.72 4.28
N LEU A 242 21.38 5.30 5.44
CA LEU A 242 22.41 4.26 5.56
C LEU A 242 21.88 2.91 5.09
N PHE A 243 20.68 2.55 5.52
CA PHE A 243 20.00 1.33 5.08
C PHE A 243 19.79 1.30 3.56
N MET A 244 19.32 2.40 2.97
CA MET A 244 19.13 2.50 1.52
C MET A 244 20.45 2.36 0.77
N LYS A 245 21.54 2.93 1.30
CA LYS A 245 22.88 2.80 0.71
C LYS A 245 23.42 1.37 0.76
N ASP A 246 23.15 0.64 1.85
CA ASP A 246 23.67 -0.72 2.06
C ASP A 246 22.83 -1.80 1.34
N LYS A 247 21.50 -1.64 1.32
CA LYS A 247 20.58 -2.72 0.92
C LYS A 247 19.85 -2.51 -0.40
N LEU A 248 19.77 -1.28 -0.91
CA LEU A 248 18.98 -0.99 -2.10
C LEU A 248 19.86 -0.65 -3.29
N TYR A 249 19.53 -1.18 -4.46
CA TYR A 249 20.22 -0.94 -5.74
C TYR A 249 20.19 0.52 -6.23
N SER A 250 19.56 1.43 -5.48
CA SER A 250 19.13 2.75 -5.93
C SER A 250 19.76 3.92 -5.18
N HIS A 251 20.88 3.71 -4.49
CA HIS A 251 21.61 4.83 -3.91
C HIS A 251 22.13 5.83 -4.96
N TYR A 252 22.16 5.45 -6.24
CA TYR A 252 22.38 6.36 -7.37
C TYR A 252 21.10 6.97 -7.96
N SER A 253 19.93 6.67 -7.41
CA SER A 253 18.67 7.23 -7.90
C SER A 253 18.51 8.69 -7.49
N LEU A 254 17.79 9.45 -8.33
CA LEU A 254 17.40 10.82 -8.03
C LEU A 254 16.68 10.94 -6.68
N ASN A 255 15.83 9.97 -6.33
CA ASN A 255 15.09 10.00 -5.08
C ASN A 255 16.02 9.89 -3.86
N TYR A 256 17.06 9.04 -3.90
CA TYR A 256 18.06 8.98 -2.84
C TYR A 256 18.83 10.31 -2.72
N LEU A 257 19.22 10.90 -3.84
CA LEU A 257 19.90 12.20 -3.86
C LEU A 257 19.04 13.30 -3.25
N ILE A 258 17.74 13.36 -3.59
CA ILE A 258 16.79 14.31 -2.99
C ILE A 258 16.74 14.12 -1.47
N LEU A 259 16.64 12.88 -0.99
CA LEU A 259 16.59 12.60 0.45
C LEU A 259 17.87 13.00 1.17
N LYS A 260 19.03 12.69 0.57
CA LYS A 260 20.33 13.00 1.15
C LYS A 260 20.55 14.52 1.20
N THR A 261 20.31 15.24 0.11
CA THR A 261 20.41 16.70 0.07
C THR A 261 19.44 17.34 1.07
N GLY A 262 18.21 16.83 1.16
CA GLY A 262 17.24 17.27 2.16
C GLY A 262 17.72 17.05 3.59
N TYR A 263 18.34 15.91 3.88
CA TYR A 263 18.93 15.61 5.20
C TYR A 263 20.08 16.54 5.54
N ASP A 264 20.99 16.78 4.59
CA ASP A 264 22.16 17.64 4.77
C ASP A 264 21.74 19.11 5.04
N ALA A 265 20.58 19.53 4.50
CA ALA A 265 19.96 20.83 4.74
C ALA A 265 19.20 20.94 6.08
N LEU A 266 19.08 19.87 6.88
CA LEU A 266 18.51 19.91 8.24
C LEU A 266 19.51 20.40 9.31
N ASN A 267 20.66 20.90 8.88
CA ASN A 267 21.72 21.45 9.74
C ASN A 267 21.55 22.96 9.93
#